data_AF-A0A078JET4-F1
#
_entry.id   AF-A0A078JET4-F1
#
_cell.length_a   1.000
_cell.length_b   1.000
_cell.length_c   1.000
_cell.angle_alpha   90.00
_cell.angle_beta   90.00
_cell.angle_gamma   90.00
#
_symmetry.space_group_name_H-M   'P 1'
#
loop_
_entity.id
_entity.type
_entity.pdbx_description
1 polymer ?
#
loop_
_entity_poly.entity_id
_entity_poly.type
_entity_poly.pdbx_seq_one_letter_code
_entity_poly.pdbx_strand_id
1 'polypeptide(L)'
;MWNKLFDTAVGKLTVLSVLRMLGNKYLAVEKRLPLALIALVDGVLCPSNKDLKLTPRYVEMLSDVESFLAYPWGRESFLTTVPRFLPPLVVAPGENPLHVMRDRLSQKTTVCYGFPLALQLFVFDDVPLLLEKIPDAGNTATFIDSPGACSSPSTILTVNEIVRMQKYSELSVHFTVIPDEERLLLVDQNEDRQVTSLVQKRCPGGGSLSHSCTPDKFATA
;
A
#
# COMPACT_ATOMS: atom_id res chain seq x y z
N MET A 1 -16.56 -21.31 4.63
CA MET A 1 -15.99 -21.45 3.26
C MET A 1 -14.72 -22.30 3.24
N TRP A 2 -13.84 -22.18 4.23
CA TRP A 2 -12.53 -22.85 4.24
C TRP A 2 -12.54 -24.34 3.89
N ASN A 3 -13.34 -25.14 4.62
CA ASN A 3 -13.43 -26.59 4.38
C ASN A 3 -13.91 -26.91 2.96
N LYS A 4 -14.83 -26.12 2.39
CA LYS A 4 -15.33 -26.32 1.04
C LYS A 4 -14.23 -26.18 -0.02
N LEU A 5 -13.28 -25.26 0.19
CA LEU A 5 -12.19 -25.02 -0.75
C LEU A 5 -11.06 -26.03 -0.56
N PHE A 6 -10.70 -26.33 0.69
CA PHE A 6 -9.44 -26.97 1.01
C PHE A 6 -9.53 -28.34 1.65
N ASP A 7 -10.70 -28.75 2.15
CA ASP A 7 -10.91 -30.04 2.81
C ASP A 7 -9.92 -30.28 3.97
N THR A 8 -9.44 -29.21 4.63
CA THR A 8 -8.41 -29.24 5.69
C THR A 8 -8.72 -28.25 6.80
N ALA A 9 -8.11 -28.47 7.97
CA ALA A 9 -8.17 -27.52 9.09
C ALA A 9 -7.46 -26.18 8.76
N VAL A 10 -7.95 -25.11 9.38
CA VAL A 10 -7.44 -23.74 9.21
C VAL A 10 -5.98 -23.61 9.64
N GLY A 11 -5.15 -22.91 8.87
CA GLY A 11 -3.86 -22.38 9.33
C GLY A 11 -2.57 -22.97 8.73
N LYS A 12 -2.65 -24.00 7.86
CA LYS A 12 -1.45 -24.57 7.20
C LYS A 12 -1.27 -24.19 5.74
N LEU A 13 -2.24 -23.50 5.14
CA LEU A 13 -2.25 -23.20 3.71
C LEU A 13 -1.60 -21.85 3.40
N THR A 14 -0.89 -21.83 2.28
CA THR A 14 -0.21 -20.66 1.73
C THR A 14 -0.70 -20.39 0.31
N VAL A 15 -0.47 -19.18 -0.18
CA VAL A 15 -0.72 -18.80 -1.58
C VAL A 15 -0.01 -19.76 -2.54
N LEU A 16 1.21 -20.21 -2.21
CA LEU A 16 1.92 -21.18 -3.04
C LEU A 16 1.17 -22.52 -3.18
N SER A 17 0.55 -23.00 -2.10
CA SER A 17 -0.31 -24.19 -2.15
C SER A 17 -1.52 -23.96 -3.05
N VAL A 18 -2.14 -22.77 -2.98
CA VAL A 18 -3.26 -22.39 -3.86
C VAL A 18 -2.85 -22.36 -5.33
N LEU A 19 -1.69 -21.78 -5.66
CA LEU A 19 -1.16 -21.75 -7.02
C LEU A 19 -0.93 -23.17 -7.57
N ARG A 20 -0.41 -24.09 -6.74
CA ARG A 20 -0.29 -25.51 -7.11
C ARG A 20 -1.65 -26.16 -7.37
N MET A 21 -2.66 -25.84 -6.57
CA MET A 21 -4.03 -26.32 -6.78
C MET A 21 -4.62 -25.79 -8.10
N LEU A 22 -4.43 -24.51 -8.41
CA LEU A 22 -4.88 -23.89 -9.67
C LEU A 22 -4.20 -24.51 -10.90
N GLY A 23 -2.96 -24.97 -10.76
CA GLY A 23 -2.24 -25.72 -11.79
C GLY A 23 -2.78 -27.14 -12.04
N ASN A 24 -3.62 -27.68 -11.15
CA ASN A 24 -4.23 -29.00 -11.35
C ASN A 24 -5.37 -28.91 -12.39
N LYS A 25 -5.22 -29.64 -13.49
CA LYS A 25 -6.22 -29.70 -14.58
C LYS A 25 -7.57 -30.27 -14.11
N TYR A 26 -7.56 -31.16 -13.12
CA TYR A 26 -8.75 -31.81 -12.57
C TYR A 26 -9.36 -31.06 -11.39
N LEU A 27 -8.89 -29.85 -11.09
CA LEU A 27 -9.50 -29.00 -10.07
C LEU A 27 -10.94 -28.66 -10.48
N ALA A 28 -11.87 -28.91 -9.55
CA ALA A 28 -13.29 -28.61 -9.71
C ALA A 28 -13.50 -27.13 -10.10
N VAL A 29 -14.37 -26.90 -11.09
CA VAL A 29 -14.53 -25.60 -11.76
C VAL A 29 -14.96 -24.52 -10.77
N GLU A 30 -15.86 -24.86 -9.85
CA GLU A 30 -16.39 -23.98 -8.81
C GLU A 30 -15.33 -23.53 -7.79
N LYS A 31 -14.20 -24.25 -7.66
CA LYS A 31 -13.09 -23.85 -6.79
C LYS A 31 -12.14 -22.87 -7.47
N ARG A 32 -12.12 -22.81 -8.81
CA ARG A 32 -11.11 -22.04 -9.57
C ARG A 32 -11.17 -20.54 -9.28
N LEU A 33 -12.35 -19.93 -9.39
CA LEU A 33 -12.51 -18.49 -9.16
C LEU A 33 -12.18 -18.10 -7.70
N PRO A 34 -12.74 -18.73 -6.65
CA PRO A 34 -12.38 -18.41 -5.27
C PRO A 34 -10.88 -18.56 -4.97
N LEU A 35 -10.25 -19.61 -5.52
CA LEU A 35 -8.81 -19.84 -5.34
C LEU A 35 -7.97 -18.77 -6.08
N ALA A 36 -8.38 -18.33 -7.27
CA ALA A 36 -7.71 -17.25 -7.97
C ALA A 36 -7.84 -15.92 -7.20
N LEU A 37 -9.03 -15.62 -6.67
CA LEU A 37 -9.27 -14.40 -5.89
C LEU A 37 -8.45 -14.36 -4.60
N ILE A 38 -8.38 -15.46 -3.84
CA ILE A 38 -7.54 -15.48 -2.63
C ILE A 38 -6.05 -15.41 -2.96
N ALA A 39 -5.61 -16.02 -4.05
CA ALA A 39 -4.22 -15.92 -4.49
C ALA A 39 -3.86 -14.48 -4.86
N LEU A 40 -4.77 -13.73 -5.48
CA LEU A 40 -4.59 -12.32 -5.77
C LEU A 40 -4.56 -11.47 -4.48
N VAL A 41 -5.50 -11.68 -3.58
CA VAL A 41 -5.60 -10.88 -2.35
C VAL A 41 -4.45 -11.20 -1.39
N ASP A 42 -4.29 -12.44 -0.92
CA ASP A 42 -3.24 -12.77 0.06
C ASP A 42 -1.83 -12.82 -0.56
N GLY A 43 -1.73 -12.96 -1.89
CA GLY A 43 -0.45 -13.02 -2.59
C GLY A 43 0.07 -11.68 -3.10
N VAL A 44 -0.82 -10.76 -3.48
CA VAL A 44 -0.44 -9.51 -4.15
C VAL A 44 -0.93 -8.28 -3.39
N LEU A 45 -2.24 -8.20 -3.11
CA LEU A 45 -2.83 -6.97 -2.57
C LEU A 45 -2.56 -6.80 -1.06
N CYS A 46 -2.79 -7.85 -0.29
CA CYS A 46 -2.74 -7.86 1.17
C CYS A 46 -1.83 -8.96 1.75
N PRO A 47 -0.59 -9.17 1.24
CA PRO A 47 0.31 -10.15 1.84
C PRO A 47 0.63 -9.75 3.27
N SER A 48 0.21 -10.58 4.23
CA SER A 48 0.30 -10.29 5.67
C SER A 48 1.62 -10.75 6.31
N ASN A 49 2.32 -11.68 5.66
CA ASN A 49 3.54 -12.28 6.17
C ASN A 49 4.42 -12.83 5.03
N LYS A 50 5.70 -13.05 5.33
CA LYS A 50 6.69 -13.62 4.40
C LYS A 50 6.34 -15.03 3.91
N ASP A 51 5.54 -15.78 4.67
CA ASP A 51 5.17 -17.16 4.34
C ASP A 51 3.94 -17.22 3.43
N LEU A 52 3.32 -16.06 3.13
CA LEU A 52 2.09 -15.90 2.35
C LEU A 52 0.98 -16.86 2.82
N LYS A 53 0.80 -16.97 4.13
CA LYS A 53 -0.31 -17.75 4.71
C LYS A 53 -1.64 -17.13 4.34
N LEU A 54 -2.61 -17.98 4.03
CA LEU A 54 -3.97 -17.53 3.73
C LEU A 54 -4.61 -16.92 4.97
N THR A 55 -5.30 -15.80 4.79
CA THR A 55 -6.03 -15.10 5.83
C THR A 55 -7.42 -15.71 5.96
N PRO A 56 -7.78 -16.36 7.09
CA PRO A 56 -9.07 -17.06 7.22
C PRO A 56 -10.28 -16.14 6.99
N ARG A 57 -10.19 -14.88 7.42
CA ARG A 57 -11.23 -13.87 7.18
C ARG A 57 -11.51 -13.68 5.68
N TYR A 58 -10.48 -13.54 4.86
CA TYR A 58 -10.64 -13.33 3.42
C TYR A 58 -11.18 -14.59 2.73
N VAL A 59 -10.75 -15.78 3.19
CA VAL A 59 -11.31 -17.05 2.69
C VAL A 59 -12.79 -17.17 3.00
N GLU A 60 -13.24 -16.76 4.19
CA GLU A 60 -14.66 -16.79 4.56
C GLU A 60 -15.50 -15.83 3.73
N MET A 61 -14.97 -14.65 3.37
CA MET A 61 -15.66 -13.70 2.50
C MET A 61 -15.97 -14.26 1.11
N LEU A 62 -15.22 -15.26 0.61
CA LEU A 62 -15.52 -15.91 -0.67
C LEU A 62 -16.83 -16.72 -0.68
N SER A 63 -17.50 -16.85 0.47
CA SER A 63 -18.89 -17.33 0.54
C SER A 63 -19.87 -16.46 -0.25
N ASP A 64 -19.56 -15.18 -0.39
CA ASP A 64 -20.25 -14.24 -1.25
C ASP A 64 -19.21 -13.51 -2.12
N VAL A 65 -19.09 -13.94 -3.37
CA VAL A 65 -18.13 -13.39 -4.31
C VAL A 65 -18.45 -11.93 -4.65
N GLU A 66 -19.72 -11.53 -4.69
CA GLU A 66 -20.09 -10.15 -5.00
C GLU A 66 -19.64 -9.22 -3.87
N SER A 67 -19.93 -9.58 -2.61
CA SER A 67 -19.44 -8.86 -1.45
C SER A 67 -17.91 -8.88 -1.35
N PHE A 68 -17.26 -9.99 -1.72
CA PHE A 68 -15.81 -10.07 -1.78
C PHE A 68 -15.24 -9.08 -2.80
N LEU A 69 -15.81 -9.00 -4.00
CA LEU A 69 -15.34 -8.08 -5.05
C LEU A 69 -15.62 -6.61 -4.71
N ALA A 70 -16.74 -6.33 -4.03
CA ALA A 70 -17.10 -4.99 -3.55
C ALA A 70 -16.30 -4.55 -2.31
N TYR A 71 -15.59 -5.48 -1.65
CA TYR A 71 -14.78 -5.14 -0.48
C TYR A 71 -13.67 -4.15 -0.85
N PRO A 72 -13.37 -3.14 -0.01
CA PRO A 72 -12.38 -2.11 -0.30
C PRO A 72 -10.94 -2.63 -0.17
N TRP A 73 -10.51 -3.53 -1.04
CA TRP A 73 -9.17 -4.13 -1.05
C TRP A 73 -8.05 -3.08 -1.18
N GLY A 74 -8.33 -1.98 -1.90
CA GLY A 74 -7.42 -0.84 -2.00
C GLY A 74 -7.15 -0.22 -0.62
N ARG A 75 -8.20 -0.01 0.18
CA ARG A 75 -8.09 0.49 1.55
C ARG A 75 -7.38 -0.50 2.48
N GLU A 76 -7.75 -1.78 2.43
CA GLU A 76 -7.14 -2.83 3.25
C GLU A 76 -5.64 -2.97 2.98
N SER A 77 -5.26 -2.98 1.70
CA SER A 77 -3.85 -3.02 1.28
C SER A 77 -3.09 -1.78 1.71
N PHE A 78 -3.67 -0.59 1.52
CA PHE A 78 -3.08 0.68 1.94
C PHE A 78 -2.84 0.73 3.46
N LEU A 79 -3.84 0.35 4.26
CA LEU A 79 -3.74 0.28 5.72
C LEU A 79 -2.69 -0.75 6.18
N THR A 80 -2.46 -1.80 5.40
CA THR A 80 -1.40 -2.77 5.66
C THR A 80 -0.01 -2.21 5.32
N THR A 81 0.10 -1.40 4.27
CA THR A 81 1.36 -0.87 3.74
C THR A 81 1.85 0.36 4.50
N VAL A 82 1.00 1.36 4.69
CA VAL A 82 1.38 2.69 5.22
C VAL A 82 2.07 2.67 6.58
N PRO A 83 1.67 1.84 7.57
CA PRO A 83 2.33 1.81 8.87
C PRO A 83 3.84 1.49 8.81
N ARG A 84 4.32 0.87 7.71
CA ARG A 84 5.74 0.62 7.49
C ARG A 84 6.56 1.90 7.30
N PHE A 85 5.92 2.95 6.80
CA PHE A 85 6.53 4.26 6.52
C PHE A 85 6.23 5.29 7.62
N LEU A 86 5.46 4.91 8.64
CA LEU A 86 5.07 5.78 9.75
C LEU A 86 5.70 5.35 11.08
N PRO A 87 5.74 6.25 12.08
CA PRO A 87 6.17 5.88 13.42
C PRO A 87 5.28 4.75 13.97
N PRO A 88 5.87 3.72 14.62
CA PRO A 88 5.07 2.67 15.24
C PRO A 88 4.07 3.27 16.22
N LEU A 89 2.85 2.76 16.21
CA LEU A 89 1.80 3.20 17.14
C LEU A 89 2.08 2.73 18.58
N VAL A 90 2.83 1.65 18.72
CA VAL A 90 3.20 1.04 20.00
C VAL A 90 4.71 0.81 19.98
N VAL A 91 5.40 1.35 20.98
CA VAL A 91 6.84 1.17 21.22
C VAL A 91 7.07 0.79 22.68
N ALA A 92 8.26 0.27 23.00
CA ALA A 92 8.58 -0.07 24.38
C ALA A 92 8.62 1.19 25.28
N PRO A 93 8.38 1.06 26.60
CA PRO A 93 8.47 2.20 27.51
C PRO A 93 9.84 2.89 27.41
N GLY A 94 9.84 4.20 27.16
CA GLY A 94 11.06 5.00 27.02
C GLY A 94 11.64 5.08 25.60
N GLU A 95 11.09 4.34 24.62
CA GLU A 95 11.48 4.47 23.23
C GLU A 95 10.78 5.64 22.53
N ASN A 96 11.48 6.29 21.61
CA ASN A 96 10.90 7.32 20.75
C ASN A 96 10.42 6.70 19.42
N PRO A 97 9.13 6.78 19.08
CA PRO A 97 8.60 6.22 17.82
C PRO A 97 9.26 6.75 16.55
N LEU A 98 9.70 8.01 16.54
CA LEU A 98 10.41 8.61 15.41
C LEU A 98 11.82 8.01 15.26
N HIS A 99 12.48 7.71 16.38
CA HIS A 99 13.79 7.05 16.36
C HIS A 99 13.67 5.63 15.82
N VAL A 100 12.71 4.85 16.34
CA VAL A 100 12.44 3.48 15.85
C VAL A 100 12.10 3.49 14.36
N MET A 101 11.33 4.47 13.89
CA MET A 101 11.05 4.65 12.47
C MET A 101 12.32 4.95 11.67
N ARG A 102 13.13 5.91 12.11
CA ARG A 102 14.40 6.26 11.45
C ARG A 102 15.31 5.04 11.34
N ASP A 103 15.49 4.30 12.43
CA ASP A 103 16.35 3.12 12.44
C ASP A 103 15.86 2.08 11.43
N ARG A 104 14.55 1.82 11.40
CA ARG A 104 13.93 0.89 10.44
C ARG A 104 14.10 1.33 8.99
N LEU A 105 13.91 2.62 8.70
CA LEU A 105 14.01 3.16 7.34
C LEU A 105 15.46 3.33 6.87
N SER A 106 16.42 3.40 7.79
CA SER A 106 17.85 3.50 7.48
C SER A 106 18.49 2.14 7.16
N GLN A 107 17.75 1.04 7.32
CA GLN A 107 18.25 -0.30 6.97
C GLN A 107 18.45 -0.44 5.46
N LYS A 108 19.45 -1.24 5.07
CA LYS A 108 19.72 -1.56 3.65
C LYS A 108 18.53 -2.22 2.96
N THR A 109 17.76 -3.01 3.70
CA THR A 109 16.56 -3.68 3.22
C THR A 109 15.47 -3.60 4.28
N THR A 110 14.23 -3.48 3.84
CA THR A 110 13.06 -3.50 4.73
C THR A 110 11.94 -4.33 4.10
N VAL A 111 11.21 -5.08 4.93
CA VAL A 111 10.07 -5.85 4.46
C VAL A 111 8.84 -4.95 4.51
N CYS A 112 8.21 -4.74 3.35
CA CYS A 112 6.94 -4.05 3.23
C CYS A 112 5.83 -5.06 2.91
N TYR A 113 4.69 -4.90 3.54
CA TYR A 113 3.50 -5.76 3.38
C TYR A 113 2.37 -4.96 2.73
N GLY A 114 1.33 -5.64 2.26
CA GLY A 114 0.30 -5.02 1.44
C GLY A 114 0.78 -4.78 0.01
N PHE A 115 0.41 -3.65 -0.59
CA PHE A 115 0.66 -3.36 -2.01
C PHE A 115 1.54 -2.10 -2.20
N PRO A 116 2.85 -2.16 -1.87
CA PRO A 116 3.76 -1.02 -1.98
C PRO A 116 3.93 -0.50 -3.40
N LEU A 117 3.61 -1.32 -4.42
CA LEU A 117 3.63 -0.90 -5.82
C LEU A 117 2.67 0.28 -6.08
N ALA A 118 1.53 0.36 -5.39
CA ALA A 118 0.63 1.51 -5.51
C ALA A 118 1.29 2.81 -5.05
N LEU A 119 2.08 2.77 -3.98
CA LEU A 119 2.84 3.94 -3.52
C LEU A 119 3.94 4.33 -4.50
N GLN A 120 4.58 3.33 -5.13
CA GLN A 120 5.57 3.59 -6.17
C GLN A 120 4.95 4.27 -7.39
N LEU A 121 3.79 3.79 -7.86
CA LEU A 121 3.07 4.40 -8.98
C LEU A 121 2.62 5.82 -8.65
N PHE A 122 2.11 6.04 -7.43
CA PHE A 122 1.75 7.37 -6.93
C PHE A 122 2.96 8.33 -6.95
N VAL A 123 4.12 7.88 -6.50
CA VAL A 123 5.35 8.69 -6.55
C VAL A 123 5.78 9.01 -7.99
N PHE A 124 5.58 8.10 -8.95
CA PHE A 124 5.88 8.39 -10.36
C PHE A 124 4.93 9.42 -10.98
N ASP A 125 3.67 9.42 -10.56
CA ASP A 125 2.68 10.40 -10.99
C ASP A 125 2.99 11.80 -10.43
N ASP A 126 3.27 11.88 -9.12
CA ASP A 126 3.59 13.15 -8.45
C ASP A 126 4.99 13.68 -8.80
N VAL A 127 5.92 12.81 -9.19
CA VAL A 127 7.32 13.15 -9.50
C VAL A 127 7.69 12.61 -10.88
N PRO A 128 7.21 13.25 -11.97
CA PRO A 128 7.38 12.76 -13.34
C PRO A 128 8.85 12.67 -13.76
N LEU A 129 9.74 13.47 -13.15
CA LEU A 129 11.19 13.38 -13.38
C LEU A 129 11.77 11.99 -13.02
N LEU A 130 11.11 11.22 -12.12
CA LEU A 130 11.54 9.86 -11.79
C LEU A 130 11.15 8.90 -12.92
N LEU A 131 10.05 9.17 -13.61
CA LEU A 131 9.57 8.38 -14.74
C LEU A 131 10.57 8.42 -15.90
N GLU A 132 11.21 9.57 -16.13
CA GLU A 132 12.27 9.73 -17.16
C GLU A 132 13.49 8.83 -16.94
N LYS A 133 13.68 8.30 -15.72
CA LYS A 133 14.80 7.42 -15.38
C LYS A 133 14.47 5.94 -15.57
N ILE A 134 13.21 5.60 -15.81
CA ILE A 134 12.80 4.22 -16.05
C ILE A 134 13.38 3.78 -17.40
N PRO A 135 14.22 2.73 -17.42
CA PRO A 135 14.72 2.16 -18.67
C PRO A 135 13.53 1.68 -19.52
N ASP A 136 13.52 2.04 -20.80
CA ASP A 136 12.52 1.57 -21.76
C ASP A 136 11.06 1.92 -21.37
N ALA A 137 10.84 3.14 -20.85
CA ALA A 137 9.52 3.60 -20.40
C ALA A 137 8.40 3.55 -21.47
N GLY A 138 8.75 3.50 -22.76
CA GLY A 138 7.80 3.36 -23.86
C GLY A 138 7.39 1.92 -24.16
N ASN A 139 7.98 0.93 -23.49
CA ASN A 139 7.68 -0.47 -23.72
C ASN A 139 6.41 -0.88 -22.97
N THR A 140 5.36 -1.15 -23.75
CA THR A 140 4.06 -1.60 -23.24
C THR A 140 3.86 -3.11 -23.41
N ALA A 141 4.92 -3.89 -23.65
CA ALA A 141 4.82 -5.33 -23.77
C ALA A 141 4.24 -5.92 -22.48
N THR A 142 3.18 -6.69 -22.62
CA THR A 142 2.54 -7.33 -21.48
C THR A 142 3.29 -8.62 -21.11
N PHE A 143 2.96 -9.18 -19.93
CA PHE A 143 3.44 -10.51 -19.56
C PHE A 143 3.04 -11.60 -20.57
N ILE A 144 1.94 -11.42 -21.30
CA ILE A 144 1.51 -12.36 -22.35
C ILE A 144 2.44 -12.30 -23.56
N ASP A 145 2.88 -11.09 -23.92
CA ASP A 145 3.76 -10.86 -25.08
C ASP A 145 5.21 -11.25 -24.77
N SER A 146 5.63 -11.15 -23.51
CA SER A 146 7.01 -11.40 -23.07
C SER A 146 7.05 -12.09 -21.70
N PRO A 147 6.71 -13.39 -21.61
CA PRO A 147 6.66 -14.12 -20.35
C PRO A 147 8.03 -14.23 -19.65
N GLY A 148 9.12 -14.05 -20.40
CA GLY A 148 10.49 -14.01 -19.86
C GLY A 148 10.86 -12.71 -19.15
N ALA A 149 10.05 -11.65 -19.24
CA ALA A 149 10.38 -10.32 -18.69
C ALA A 149 10.56 -10.31 -17.16
N CYS A 150 9.96 -11.27 -16.44
CA CYS A 150 10.11 -11.41 -14.98
C CYS A 150 11.27 -12.32 -14.55
N SER A 151 12.09 -12.80 -15.50
CA SER A 151 13.15 -13.78 -15.20
C SER A 151 14.38 -13.16 -14.52
N SER A 152 14.57 -11.85 -14.68
CA SER A 152 15.64 -11.10 -14.04
C SER A 152 15.08 -9.84 -13.39
N PRO A 153 15.62 -9.43 -12.22
CA PRO A 153 15.25 -8.16 -11.63
C PRO A 153 15.73 -7.00 -12.50
N SER A 154 14.81 -6.09 -12.86
CA SER A 154 15.13 -4.81 -13.48
C SER A 154 15.32 -3.75 -12.40
N THR A 155 16.43 -3.02 -12.46
CA THR A 155 16.64 -1.85 -11.58
C THR A 155 15.95 -0.66 -12.22
N ILE A 156 14.85 -0.20 -11.60
CA ILE A 156 14.06 0.93 -12.12
C ILE A 156 14.70 2.27 -11.73
N LEU A 157 15.23 2.37 -10.52
CA LEU A 157 15.87 3.57 -9.98
C LEU A 157 17.05 3.21 -9.09
N THR A 158 18.12 4.01 -9.16
CA THR A 158 19.25 3.95 -8.24
C THR A 158 19.19 5.07 -7.20
N VAL A 159 19.79 4.82 -6.03
CA VAL A 159 19.88 5.84 -4.95
C VAL A 159 20.58 7.11 -5.45
N ASN A 160 21.58 6.99 -6.32
CA ASN A 160 22.29 8.13 -6.88
C ASN A 160 21.40 8.99 -7.78
N GLU A 161 20.49 8.39 -8.55
CA GLU A 161 19.52 9.14 -9.36
C GLU A 161 18.55 9.90 -8.47
N ILE A 162 18.03 9.26 -7.42
CA ILE A 162 17.14 9.90 -6.44
C ILE A 162 17.83 11.08 -5.75
N VAL A 163 19.06 10.90 -5.28
CA VAL A 163 19.83 11.97 -4.60
C VAL A 163 20.16 13.12 -5.55
N ARG A 164 20.45 12.84 -6.82
CA ARG A 164 20.63 13.90 -7.82
C ARG A 164 19.33 14.66 -8.03
N MET A 165 18.20 13.97 -8.14
CA MET A 165 16.88 14.55 -8.34
C MET A 165 16.43 15.47 -7.19
N GLN A 166 16.74 15.11 -5.94
CA GLN A 166 16.48 15.96 -4.77
C GLN A 166 17.15 17.35 -4.86
N LYS A 167 18.19 17.50 -5.69
CA LYS A 167 18.92 18.75 -5.88
C LYS A 167 18.40 19.57 -7.07
N TYR A 168 17.43 19.08 -7.83
CA TYR A 168 16.85 19.83 -8.95
C TYR A 168 15.96 20.95 -8.40
N SER A 169 16.23 22.18 -8.82
CA SER A 169 15.51 23.38 -8.42
C SER A 169 14.04 23.42 -8.89
N GLU A 170 13.68 22.59 -9.87
CA GLU A 170 12.32 22.50 -10.43
C GLU A 170 11.50 21.33 -9.84
N LEU A 171 12.03 20.61 -8.84
CA LEU A 171 11.30 19.55 -8.15
C LEU A 171 10.18 20.17 -7.29
N SER A 172 9.00 20.37 -7.89
CA SER A 172 7.78 20.69 -7.15
C SER A 172 7.22 19.40 -6.54
N VAL A 173 7.46 19.20 -5.24
CA VAL A 173 6.70 18.19 -4.49
C VAL A 173 5.36 18.81 -4.17
N HIS A 174 4.36 18.52 -5.00
CA HIS A 174 2.99 18.88 -4.68
C HIS A 174 2.60 18.10 -3.42
N PHE A 175 2.38 18.81 -2.32
CA PHE A 175 1.68 18.22 -1.20
C PHE A 175 0.28 17.89 -1.70
N THR A 176 -0.03 16.61 -1.86
CA THR A 176 -1.41 16.15 -2.02
C THR A 176 -2.12 16.33 -0.67
N VAL A 177 -2.37 17.59 -0.32
CA VAL A 177 -3.46 17.92 0.58
C VAL A 177 -4.68 17.64 -0.27
N ILE A 178 -5.24 16.44 -0.15
CA ILE A 178 -6.55 16.15 -0.72
C ILE A 178 -7.45 17.27 -0.19
N PRO A 179 -8.01 18.14 -1.06
CA PRO A 179 -8.96 19.16 -0.60
C PRO A 179 -10.05 18.45 0.19
N ASP A 180 -10.52 19.00 1.31
CA ASP A 180 -11.49 18.31 2.18
C ASP A 180 -12.76 17.87 1.40
N GLU A 181 -13.05 18.53 0.28
CA GLU A 181 -14.11 18.23 -0.67
C GLU A 181 -13.88 16.96 -1.50
N GLU A 182 -12.62 16.63 -1.85
CA GLU A 182 -12.25 15.41 -2.57
C GLU A 182 -11.99 14.22 -1.64
N ARG A 183 -11.83 14.45 -0.32
CA ARG A 183 -11.82 13.34 0.66
C ARG A 183 -13.12 12.54 0.59
N LEU A 184 -14.22 13.15 0.16
CA LEU A 184 -15.53 12.53 0.01
C LEU A 184 -15.71 11.74 -1.31
N LEU A 185 -14.77 11.83 -2.25
CA LEU A 185 -14.88 11.22 -3.59
C LEU A 185 -14.19 9.85 -3.73
N LEU A 186 -13.54 9.35 -2.68
CA LEU A 186 -13.27 7.90 -2.59
C LEU A 186 -14.60 7.20 -2.32
N VAL A 187 -15.26 6.78 -3.39
CA VAL A 187 -16.64 6.24 -3.46
C VAL A 187 -16.88 5.00 -2.57
N ASP A 188 -15.86 4.49 -1.86
CA ASP A 188 -15.95 3.38 -0.90
C ASP A 188 -15.94 3.79 0.59
N GLN A 189 -15.91 5.09 0.91
CA GLN A 189 -15.74 5.56 2.29
C GLN A 189 -16.96 5.25 3.18
N ASN A 190 -16.87 4.14 3.92
CA ASN A 190 -17.29 4.17 5.31
C ASN A 190 -16.27 5.01 6.09
N GLU A 191 -16.73 5.98 6.88
CA GLU A 191 -15.86 6.71 7.79
C GLU A 191 -15.19 5.73 8.77
N ASP A 192 -13.88 5.54 8.62
CA ASP A 192 -13.10 4.70 9.50
C ASP A 192 -12.33 5.56 10.51
N ARG A 193 -12.60 5.34 11.79
CA ARG A 193 -11.92 6.02 12.91
C ARG A 193 -10.41 5.84 12.88
N GLN A 194 -9.91 4.70 12.38
CA GLN A 194 -8.47 4.43 12.31
C GLN A 194 -7.79 5.30 11.26
N VAL A 195 -8.37 5.42 10.07
CA VAL A 195 -7.87 6.29 8.99
C VAL A 195 -7.89 7.75 9.44
N THR A 196 -8.99 8.19 10.05
CA THR A 196 -9.15 9.55 10.58
C THR A 196 -8.06 9.86 11.61
N SER A 197 -7.76 8.92 12.51
CA SER A 197 -6.70 9.09 13.51
C SER A 197 -5.30 9.20 12.91
N LEU A 198 -5.03 8.50 11.81
CA LEU A 198 -3.73 8.55 11.13
C LEU A 198 -3.52 9.89 10.41
N VAL A 199 -4.58 10.43 9.79
CA VAL A 199 -4.53 11.77 9.16
C VAL A 199 -4.39 12.88 10.21
N GLN A 200 -5.14 12.79 11.31
CA GLN A 200 -5.12 13.81 12.37
C GLN A 200 -3.77 13.87 13.10
N LYS A 201 -3.07 12.73 13.25
CA LYS A 201 -1.69 12.68 13.77
C LYS A 201 -0.65 13.32 12.84
N ARG A 202 -0.95 13.45 11.54
CA ARG A 202 -0.07 14.07 10.54
C ARG A 202 -0.18 15.61 10.52
N CYS A 203 -1.28 16.17 11.03
CA CYS A 203 -1.54 17.61 11.09
C CYS A 203 -1.86 18.07 12.53
N PRO A 204 -0.85 18.27 13.39
CA PRO A 204 -1.07 18.82 14.73
C PRO A 204 -1.27 20.34 14.63
N GLY A 205 -2.48 20.78 14.25
CA GLY A 205 -2.76 22.21 14.12
C GLY A 205 -4.08 22.58 13.44
N GLY A 206 -5.18 21.95 13.86
CA GLY A 206 -6.54 22.33 13.43
C GLY A 206 -7.35 22.92 14.58
N GLY A 207 -6.79 23.91 15.28
CA GLY A 207 -7.51 24.68 16.29
C GLY A 207 -8.15 25.90 15.64
N SER A 208 -9.48 25.93 15.61
CA SER A 208 -10.28 27.09 15.21
C SER A 208 -9.88 28.32 16.05
N LEU A 209 -9.38 29.36 15.40
CA LEU A 209 -9.20 30.68 16.01
C LEU A 209 -9.65 31.75 15.00
N SER A 210 -10.93 32.08 15.10
CA SER A 210 -11.47 33.37 14.71
C SER A 210 -10.75 34.47 15.49
N HIS A 211 -9.96 35.34 14.85
CA HIS A 211 -9.81 36.72 15.31
C HIS A 211 -9.40 37.62 14.14
N SER A 212 -10.23 38.64 13.94
CA SER A 212 -10.10 39.76 13.02
C SER A 212 -8.75 40.47 13.15
N CYS A 213 -8.05 40.62 12.02
CA CYS A 213 -6.87 41.45 11.92
C CYS A 213 -7.29 42.92 11.71
N THR A 214 -7.02 43.78 12.69
CA THR A 214 -6.90 45.22 12.49
C THR A 214 -5.44 45.61 12.67
N PRO A 215 -4.86 46.43 11.77
CA PRO A 215 -3.47 46.85 11.87
C PRO A 215 -3.39 48.10 12.73
N ASP A 216 -2.49 48.15 13.72
CA ASP A 216 -1.77 49.39 13.98
C ASP A 216 -0.60 49.28 14.97
N LYS A 217 0.47 49.99 14.57
CA LYS A 217 1.50 50.69 15.37
C LYS A 217 2.71 49.90 15.89
N PHE A 218 3.79 50.07 15.11
CA PHE A 218 5.12 50.51 15.56
C PHE A 218 5.18 51.05 17.01
N ALA A 219 6.09 50.50 17.82
CA ALA A 219 6.95 51.28 18.70
C ALA A 219 8.14 50.44 19.21
N THR A 220 9.30 51.05 19.07
CA THR A 220 10.66 50.69 19.47
C THR A 220 10.84 50.55 20.99
N ALA A 221 11.65 49.59 21.42
CA ALA A 221 12.79 49.75 22.35
C ALA A 221 13.53 48.42 22.46
#